data_AF-A0A519TVM0-F1
#
_entry.id   AF-A0A519TVM0-F1
#
_cell.length_a   1.000
_cell.length_b   1.000
_cell.length_c   1.000
_cell.angle_alpha   90.00
_cell.angle_beta   90.00
_cell.angle_gamma   90.00
#
_symmetry.space_group_name_H-M   'P 1'
#
loop_
_entity.id
_entity.type
_entity.pdbx_description
1 polymer ?
#
loop_
_entity_poly.entity_id
_entity_poly.type
_entity_poly.pdbx_seq_one_letter_code
_entity_poly.pdbx_strand_id
1 'polypeptide(L)'
;MQKKPLFHQKGITLLQQQLYALPDYKLAVEVLAIRSDFKRWIKSKFELSLEETDFLDDLGSQFTEYAAIKSSNYLAQRKPIRFTIVEFQPLNPKAKNID
;
A
#
# COMPACT_ATOMS: atom_id res chain seq x y z
N MET A 1 16.33 8.66 2.54
CA MET A 1 15.47 7.74 3.31
C MET A 1 16.00 6.33 3.12
N GLN A 2 16.15 5.54 4.19
CA GLN A 2 16.46 4.11 4.07
C GLN A 2 15.20 3.37 3.63
N LYS A 3 15.34 2.52 2.61
CA LYS A 3 14.27 1.66 2.10
C LYS A 3 13.88 0.60 3.17
N LYS A 4 12.68 0.03 3.10
CA LYS A 4 12.12 -0.93 4.09
C LYS A 4 11.56 -2.19 3.41
N PRO A 5 11.71 -3.41 3.96
CA PRO A 5 11.14 -4.61 3.36
C PRO A 5 9.60 -4.55 3.30
N LEU A 6 9.02 -4.97 2.16
CA LEU A 6 7.62 -4.76 1.79
C LEU A 6 6.61 -5.56 2.65
N PHE A 7 7.00 -6.73 3.17
CA PHE A 7 6.07 -7.67 3.85
C PHE A 7 6.23 -7.76 5.37
N HIS A 8 6.59 -6.66 6.04
CA HIS A 8 6.33 -6.56 7.47
C HIS A 8 5.39 -5.40 7.70
N GLN A 9 4.24 -5.65 8.34
CA GLN A 9 3.34 -4.61 8.86
C GLN A 9 4.11 -3.47 9.57
N LYS A 10 5.27 -3.80 10.13
CA LYS A 10 6.26 -2.87 10.70
C LYS A 10 6.81 -1.85 9.69
N GLY A 11 7.20 -2.24 8.48
CA GLY A 11 7.74 -1.34 7.46
C GLY A 11 6.73 -0.28 7.02
N ILE A 12 5.49 -0.71 6.77
CA ILE A 12 4.38 0.18 6.40
C ILE A 12 4.02 1.13 7.55
N THR A 13 3.99 0.62 8.79
CA THR A 13 3.71 1.45 9.99
C THR A 13 4.81 2.50 10.20
N LEU A 14 6.08 2.11 10.06
CA LEU A 14 7.21 3.04 10.17
C LEU A 14 7.18 4.12 9.08
N LEU A 15 6.89 3.75 7.83
CA LEU A 15 6.77 4.72 6.75
C LEU A 15 5.61 5.70 7.02
N GLN A 16 4.45 5.22 7.47
CA GLN A 16 3.34 6.11 7.83
C GLN A 16 3.71 7.08 8.95
N GLN A 17 4.38 6.62 10.01
CA GLN A 17 4.85 7.50 11.08
C GLN A 17 5.79 8.59 10.55
N GLN A 18 6.73 8.22 9.67
CA GLN A 18 7.66 9.16 9.05
C GLN A 18 6.93 10.19 8.17
N LEU A 19 5.99 9.73 7.35
CA LEU A 19 5.21 10.60 6.46
C LEU A 19 4.30 11.54 7.26
N TYR A 20 3.65 11.05 8.32
CA TYR A 20 2.70 11.86 9.08
C TYR A 20 3.39 12.90 9.98
N ALA A 21 4.65 12.66 10.32
CA ALA A 21 5.51 13.64 10.98
C ALA A 21 6.01 14.76 10.02
N LEU A 22 5.79 14.65 8.71
CA LEU A 22 6.17 15.70 7.77
C LEU A 22 5.29 16.96 7.93
N PRO A 23 5.87 18.15 7.74
CA PRO A 23 5.11 19.37 7.51
C PRO A 23 4.21 19.25 6.27
N ASP A 24 3.09 19.96 6.25
CA ASP A 24 2.06 19.83 5.22
C ASP A 24 2.59 19.99 3.79
N TYR A 25 3.48 20.95 3.54
CA TYR A 25 4.05 21.14 2.20
C TYR A 25 4.89 19.94 1.74
N LYS A 26 5.63 19.27 2.63
CA LYS A 26 6.40 18.06 2.30
C LYS A 26 5.47 16.86 2.11
N LEU A 27 4.42 16.77 2.93
CA LEU A 27 3.40 15.74 2.79
C LEU A 27 2.66 15.87 1.44
N ALA A 28 2.37 17.10 1.01
CA ALA A 28 1.73 17.36 -0.27
C ALA A 28 2.60 16.90 -1.47
N VAL A 29 3.93 17.02 -1.38
CA VAL A 29 4.86 16.49 -2.40
C VAL A 29 4.76 14.96 -2.49
N GLU A 30 4.68 14.27 -1.35
CA GLU A 30 4.50 12.81 -1.32
C GLU A 30 3.14 12.39 -1.89
N VAL A 31 2.07 13.10 -1.55
CA VAL A 31 0.73 12.91 -2.10
C VAL A 31 0.73 13.07 -3.62
N LEU A 32 1.40 14.10 -4.14
CA LEU A 32 1.52 14.33 -5.58
C LEU A 32 2.32 13.21 -6.25
N ALA A 33 3.46 12.81 -5.66
CA ALA A 33 4.28 11.73 -6.20
C ALA A 33 3.50 10.41 -6.32
N ILE A 34 2.68 10.06 -5.32
CA ILE A 34 1.78 8.90 -5.37
C ILE A 34 0.80 9.01 -6.53
N ARG A 35 0.19 10.19 -6.74
CA ARG A 35 -0.80 10.41 -7.80
C ARG A 35 -0.20 10.40 -9.19
N SER A 36 1.03 10.87 -9.35
CA SER A 36 1.72 10.92 -10.64
C SER A 36 2.27 9.57 -11.06
N ASP A 37 2.86 8.81 -10.15
CA ASP A 37 3.48 7.52 -10.46
C ASP A 37 3.53 6.63 -9.21
N PHE A 38 2.44 5.90 -8.98
CA PHE A 38 2.29 5.03 -7.83
C PHE A 38 3.37 3.95 -7.76
N LYS A 39 3.64 3.27 -8.88
CA LYS A 39 4.62 2.17 -8.93
C LYS A 39 6.01 2.68 -8.57
N ARG A 40 6.44 3.78 -9.19
CA ARG A 40 7.73 4.41 -8.88
C ARG A 40 7.80 4.91 -7.45
N TRP A 41 6.72 5.47 -6.92
CA TRP A 41 6.68 5.90 -5.52
C TRP A 41 6.91 4.71 -4.58
N ILE A 42 6.21 3.58 -4.78
CA ILE A 42 6.41 2.35 -3.98
C ILE A 42 7.88 1.89 -4.05
N LYS A 43 8.45 1.78 -5.26
CA LYS A 43 9.88 1.41 -5.47
C LYS A 43 10.87 2.35 -4.77
N SER A 44 10.47 3.61 -4.54
CA SER A 44 11.30 4.59 -3.84
C SER A 44 11.24 4.45 -2.31
N LYS A 45 10.15 3.88 -1.76
CA LYS A 45 9.92 3.78 -0.31
C LYS A 45 10.30 2.43 0.26
N PHE A 46 10.23 1.37 -0.54
CA PHE A 46 10.43 0.00 -0.09
C PHE A 46 11.64 -0.66 -0.75
N GLU A 47 12.28 -1.59 -0.02
CA GLU A 47 13.22 -2.55 -0.57
C GLU A 47 12.36 -3.68 -1.13
N LEU A 48 12.45 -3.84 -2.44
CA LEU A 48 11.74 -4.87 -3.18
C LEU A 48 12.74 -5.92 -3.65
N SER A 49 12.36 -7.19 -3.57
CA SER A 49 13.02 -8.24 -4.36
C SER A 49 12.77 -8.02 -5.85
N LEU A 50 13.46 -8.80 -6.69
CA LEU A 50 13.20 -8.79 -8.12
C LEU A 50 11.76 -9.25 -8.41
N GLU A 51 11.30 -10.34 -7.78
CA GLU A 51 9.92 -10.84 -8.00
C GLU A 51 8.86 -9.81 -7.57
N GLU A 52 9.08 -9.09 -6.47
CA GLU A 52 8.16 -8.03 -6.02
C GLU A 52 8.15 -6.82 -6.96
N THR A 53 9.30 -6.49 -7.53
CA THR A 53 9.44 -5.43 -8.52
C THR A 53 8.70 -5.78 -9.80
N ASP A 54 8.88 -7.02 -10.29
CA ASP A 54 8.22 -7.54 -11.48
C ASP A 54 6.70 -7.60 -11.27
N PHE A 55 6.25 -8.12 -10.12
CA PHE A 55 4.83 -8.12 -9.75
C PHE A 55 4.23 -6.71 -9.75
N LEU A 56 4.94 -5.73 -9.17
CA LEU A 56 4.50 -4.34 -9.16
C LEU A 56 4.41 -3.75 -10.57
N ASP A 57 5.34 -4.10 -11.46
CA ASP A 57 5.34 -3.68 -12.85
C ASP A 57 4.21 -4.32 -13.65
N ASP A 58 3.83 -5.55 -13.34
CA ASP A 58 2.71 -6.26 -13.98
C ASP A 58 1.32 -5.80 -13.51
N LEU A 59 1.22 -5.00 -12.45
CA LEU A 59 -0.06 -4.48 -12.00
C LEU A 59 -0.76 -3.66 -13.10
N GLY A 60 -2.01 -4.03 -13.39
CA GLY A 60 -2.84 -3.33 -14.36
C GLY A 60 -3.11 -1.87 -13.99
N SER A 61 -3.32 -1.03 -15.01
CA SER A 61 -3.53 0.41 -14.87
C SER A 61 -4.69 0.75 -13.93
N GLN A 62 -5.83 0.05 -14.06
CA GLN A 62 -7.01 0.27 -13.22
C GLN A 62 -6.71 0.06 -11.73
N PHE A 63 -5.96 -0.99 -11.38
CA PHE A 63 -5.58 -1.22 -9.99
C PHE A 63 -4.62 -0.11 -9.50
N THR A 64 -3.64 0.25 -10.33
CA THR A 64 -2.64 1.25 -9.93
C THR A 64 -3.25 2.64 -9.75
N GLU A 65 -4.22 3.02 -10.58
CA GLU A 65 -4.96 4.26 -10.45
C GLU A 65 -5.81 4.26 -9.18
N TYR A 66 -6.55 3.18 -8.94
CA TYR A 66 -7.31 3.01 -7.71
C TYR A 66 -6.43 3.12 -6.46
N ALA A 67 -5.29 2.42 -6.44
CA ALA A 67 -4.34 2.46 -5.35
C ALA A 67 -3.76 3.86 -5.15
N ALA A 68 -3.37 4.55 -6.23
CA ALA A 68 -2.86 5.92 -6.19
C ALA A 68 -3.88 6.88 -5.54
N ILE A 69 -5.14 6.83 -5.98
CA ILE A 69 -6.21 7.69 -5.48
C ILE A 69 -6.47 7.39 -3.99
N LYS A 70 -6.64 6.12 -3.61
CA LYS A 70 -6.95 5.75 -2.23
C LYS A 70 -5.80 6.11 -1.28
N SER A 71 -4.57 5.71 -1.61
CA SER A 71 -3.41 5.95 -0.76
C SER A 71 -3.10 7.44 -0.62
N SER A 72 -3.16 8.21 -1.70
CA SER A 72 -2.91 9.66 -1.66
C SER A 72 -3.95 10.41 -0.82
N ASN A 73 -5.23 10.04 -0.93
CA ASN A 73 -6.31 10.66 -0.15
C ASN A 73 -6.16 10.39 1.36
N TYR A 74 -5.83 9.16 1.73
CA TYR A 74 -5.61 8.80 3.13
C TYR A 74 -4.36 9.49 3.69
N LEU A 75 -3.27 9.52 2.90
CA LEU A 75 -2.03 10.20 3.27
C LEU A 75 -2.25 11.70 3.51
N ALA A 76 -2.95 12.38 2.60
CA ALA A 76 -3.27 13.80 2.72
C ALA A 76 -4.06 14.14 4.00
N GLN A 77 -4.87 13.20 4.49
CA GLN A 77 -5.67 13.35 5.70
C GLN A 77 -5.00 12.75 6.95
N ARG A 78 -3.77 12.25 6.83
CA ARG A 78 -3.06 11.48 7.88
C ARG A 78 -3.91 10.35 8.47
N LYS A 79 -4.76 9.72 7.65
CA LYS A 79 -5.62 8.61 8.06
C LYS A 79 -4.85 7.30 8.05
N PRO A 80 -5.08 6.37 8.98
CA PRO A 80 -4.36 5.10 9.01
C PRO A 80 -4.59 4.30 7.72
N ILE A 81 -3.52 3.81 7.11
CA ILE A 81 -3.58 2.90 5.96
C ILE A 81 -3.25 1.49 6.47
N ARG A 82 -4.12 0.51 6.23
CA ARG A 82 -3.90 -0.89 6.65
C ARG A 82 -4.04 -1.80 5.44
N PHE A 83 -3.09 -2.73 5.30
CA PHE A 83 -3.20 -3.84 4.37
C PHE A 83 -3.62 -5.06 5.17
N THR A 84 -4.78 -5.61 4.85
CA THR A 84 -5.28 -6.86 5.42
C THR A 84 -5.31 -7.89 4.30
N ILE A 85 -4.65 -9.03 4.52
CA ILE A 85 -4.84 -10.20 3.66
C ILE A 85 -6.25 -10.71 3.95
N VAL A 86 -7.13 -10.64 2.96
CA VAL A 86 -8.44 -11.29 3.05
C VAL A 86 -8.25 -12.70 2.53
N GLU A 87 -8.14 -13.68 3.43
CA GLU A 87 -8.19 -15.08 3.05
C GLU A 87 -9.60 -15.39 2.53
N PHE A 88 -9.70 -15.77 1.26
CA PHE A 88 -10.94 -16.32 0.74
C PHE A 88 -11.13 -17.72 1.35
N GLN A 89 -12.03 -17.81 2.32
CA GLN A 89 -12.53 -19.09 2.81
C GLN A 89 -13.72 -19.47 1.91
N PRO A 90 -13.59 -20.44 0.99
CA PRO A 90 -14.74 -20.90 0.22
C PRO A 90 -15.81 -21.40 1.21
N LEU A 91 -17.06 -20.97 1.03
CA LEU A 91 -18.19 -21.47 1.80
C LEU A 91 -18.15 -23.00 1.79
N ASN A 92 -17.93 -23.63 2.95
CA ASN A 92 -17.99 -25.09 3.05
C ASN A 92 -19.45 -25.52 2.86
N PRO A 93 -19.82 -26.18 1.75
CA PRO A 93 -21.21 -26.56 1.50
C PRO A 93 -21.76 -27.57 2.51
N LYS A 94 -20.88 -28.20 3.30
CA LYS A 94 -21.23 -29.25 4.28
C LYS A 94 -21.59 -28.73 5.67
N ALA A 95 -21.63 -27.41 5.90
CA ALA A 95 -21.99 -26.84 7.22
C ALA A 95 -23.51 -26.73 7.48
N LYS A 96 -24.36 -27.31 6.63
CA LYS A 96 -25.77 -27.59 6.93
C LYS A 96 -25.98 -29.09 6.98
N ASN A 97 -25.82 -29.66 8.17
CA ASN A 97 -26.55 -30.82 8.67
C ASN A 97 -26.22 -30.90 10.16
N ILE A 98 -27.04 -30.24 10.96
CA ILE A 98 -27.19 -30.54 12.38
C ILE A 98 -28.69 -30.77 12.53
N ASP A 99 -29.04 -32.02 12.76
CA ASP A 99 -30.38 -32.48 13.13
C ASP A 99 -30.84 -31.85 14.46
#